data_AF-D3T327-F1
#
_entry.id   AF-D3T327-F1
#
_cell.length_a   1.000
_cell.length_b   1.000
_cell.length_c   1.000
_cell.angle_alpha   90.00
_cell.angle_beta   90.00
_cell.angle_gamma   90.00
#
_symmetry.space_group_name_H-M   'P 1'
#
loop_
_entity.id
_entity.type
_entity.pdbx_description
1 polymer ?
#
loop_
_entity_poly.entity_id
_entity_poly.type
_entity_poly.pdbx_seq_one_letter_code
_entity_poly.pdbx_strand_id
1 'polypeptide(L)'
;MDMQWWGIPAIPIIIGITELAKQVGLPKKYAGFFSVVVGIIGGIAISFFGDSEVAKNIVSGLVAGLTAVGLWSGTKNTIEALKEGK
;
A
#
# COMPACT_ATOMS: atom_id res chain seq x y z
N MET A 1 16.80 7.94 -11.41
CA MET A 1 16.72 7.46 -10.02
C MET A 1 15.43 6.69 -9.92
N ASP A 2 15.49 5.36 -10.01
CA ASP A 2 14.29 4.53 -9.95
C ASP A 2 13.89 4.36 -8.49
N MET A 3 12.71 4.88 -8.13
CA MET A 3 12.20 4.79 -6.76
C MET A 3 11.48 3.45 -6.56
N GLN A 4 12.28 2.37 -6.58
CA GLN A 4 11.82 0.99 -6.48
C GLN A 4 12.33 0.32 -5.21
N TRP A 5 11.46 -0.49 -4.62
CA TRP A 5 11.71 -1.32 -3.46
C TRP A 5 11.69 -2.77 -3.92
N TRP A 6 12.86 -3.43 -3.97
CA TRP A 6 13.02 -4.80 -4.49
C TRP A 6 12.39 -5.04 -5.88
N GLY A 7 12.50 -4.07 -6.78
CA GLY A 7 11.91 -4.12 -8.12
C GLY A 7 10.43 -3.72 -8.19
N ILE A 8 9.82 -3.33 -7.07
CA ILE A 8 8.43 -2.89 -7.00
C ILE A 8 8.38 -1.36 -6.81
N PRO A 9 7.55 -0.62 -7.57
CA PRO A 9 7.40 0.81 -7.35
C PRO A 9 6.95 1.13 -5.92
N ALA A 10 7.69 1.99 -5.21
CA ALA A 10 7.41 2.31 -3.80
C ALA A 10 6.11 3.09 -3.61
N ILE A 11 5.76 3.94 -4.59
CA ILE A 11 4.61 4.84 -4.55
C ILE A 11 3.28 4.09 -4.33
N PRO A 12 2.88 3.09 -5.16
CA PRO A 12 1.64 2.37 -4.96
C PRO A 12 1.60 1.60 -3.63
N ILE A 13 2.74 1.13 -3.13
CA ILE A 13 2.82 0.50 -1.80
C ILE A 13 2.46 1.52 -0.72
N ILE A 14 3.07 2.71 -0.74
CA ILE A 14 2.79 3.78 0.23
C ILE A 14 1.32 4.20 0.16
N ILE A 15 0.76 4.35 -1.04
CA ILE A 15 -0.66 4.67 -1.25
C ILE A 15 -1.53 3.57 -0.64
N GLY A 16 -1.28 2.29 -0.97
CA GLY A 16 -2.06 1.17 -0.47
C GLY A 16 -2.05 1.05 1.05
N ILE A 17 -0.88 1.20 1.68
CA ILE A 17 -0.76 1.20 3.16
C ILE A 17 -1.51 2.40 3.76
N THR A 18 -1.41 3.58 3.16
CA THR A 18 -2.09 4.79 3.64
C THR A 18 -3.61 4.64 3.57
N GLU A 19 -4.13 4.06 2.49
CA GLU A 19 -5.57 3.85 2.35
C GLU A 19 -6.06 2.79 3.34
N LEU A 20 -5.30 1.71 3.53
CA LEU A 20 -5.62 0.71 4.52
C LEU A 20 -5.65 1.33 5.93
N ALA A 21 -4.67 2.18 6.27
CA ALA A 21 -4.64 2.88 7.55
C ALA A 21 -5.89 3.75 7.77
N LYS A 22 -6.34 4.48 6.74
CA LYS A 22 -7.60 5.25 6.81
C LYS A 22 -8.83 4.36 7.00
N GLN A 23 -8.87 3.21 6.33
CA GLN A 23 -9.99 2.26 6.47
C GLN A 23 -10.10 1.68 7.89
N VAL A 24 -8.97 1.47 8.58
CA VAL A 24 -8.96 0.94 9.96
C VAL A 24 -9.11 2.02 11.04
N GLY A 25 -9.25 3.29 10.69
CA GLY A 25 -9.57 4.37 11.63
C GLY A 25 -8.62 5.56 11.68
N LEU A 26 -7.58 5.63 10.82
CA LEU A 26 -6.71 6.81 10.75
C LEU A 26 -7.51 8.03 10.28
N PRO A 27 -7.56 9.13 11.05
CA PRO A 27 -8.24 10.35 10.62
C PRO A 27 -7.61 10.90 9.33
N LYS A 28 -8.46 11.28 8.36
CA LYS A 28 -8.02 11.78 7.03
C LYS A 28 -7.00 12.93 7.11
N LYS A 29 -7.11 13.78 8.14
CA LYS A 29 -6.16 14.89 8.39
C LYS A 29 -4.71 14.44 8.63
N TYR A 30 -4.50 13.20 9.08
CA TYR A 30 -3.17 12.65 9.36
C TYR A 30 -2.66 11.74 8.25
N ALA A 31 -3.45 11.47 7.21
CA ALA A 31 -3.08 10.55 6.14
C ALA A 31 -1.81 11.00 5.41
N GLY A 32 -1.69 12.29 5.07
CA GLY A 32 -0.49 12.82 4.42
C GLY A 32 0.76 12.68 5.28
N PHE A 33 0.67 13.01 6.58
CA PHE A 33 1.79 12.82 7.51
C PHE A 33 2.18 11.33 7.63
N PHE A 34 1.19 10.45 7.72
CA PHE A 34 1.41 9.02 7.77
C PHE A 34 2.09 8.49 6.49
N SER A 35 1.70 8.95 5.30
CA SER A 35 2.36 8.57 4.05
C SER A 35 3.84 8.97 4.03
N VAL A 36 4.18 10.16 4.52
CA VAL A 36 5.56 10.63 4.61
C VAL A 36 6.36 9.75 5.57
N VAL A 37 5.80 9.42 6.74
CA VAL A 37 6.45 8.54 7.72
C VAL A 37 6.68 7.15 7.13
N VAL A 38 5.70 6.56 6.44
CA VAL A 38 5.84 5.24 5.78
C VAL A 38 6.93 5.28 4.70
N GLY A 39 6.99 6.36 3.90
CA GLY A 39 8.03 6.54 2.89
C GLY A 39 9.44 6.63 3.47
N ILE A 40 9.61 7.42 4.54
CA ILE A 40 10.90 7.54 5.25
C ILE A 40 11.31 6.20 5.85
N ILE A 41 10.41 5.52 6.55
CA ILE A 41 10.69 4.21 7.16
C ILE A 41 11.06 3.19 6.10
N GLY A 42 10.33 3.12 4.99
CA GLY A 42 10.64 2.17 3.91
C GLY A 42 11.95 2.48 3.19
N GLY A 43 12.28 3.76 3.00
CA GLY A 43 13.58 4.17 2.46
C GLY A 43 14.74 3.74 3.36
N ILE A 44 14.62 3.99 4.67
CA ILE A 44 15.60 3.54 5.66
C ILE A 44 15.69 2.01 5.68
N ALA A 45 14.54 1.32 5.67
CA ALA A 45 14.49 -0.14 5.69
C ALA A 45 15.24 -0.76 4.50
N ILE A 46 15.19 -0.16 3.31
CA ILE A 46 16.00 -0.64 2.18
C ILE A 46 17.50 -0.47 2.40
N SER A 47 17.93 0.64 3.01
CA SER A 47 19.35 0.83 3.30
C SER A 47 19.91 -0.24 4.23
N PHE A 48 19.09 -0.81 5.13
CA PHE A 48 19.51 -1.86 6.07
C PHE A 48 19.21 -3.29 5.60
N PHE A 49 18.13 -3.48 4.85
CA PHE A 49 17.62 -4.81 4.50
C PHE A 49 17.55 -5.08 3.00
N GLY A 50 18.13 -4.21 2.16
CA GLY A 50 18.05 -4.30 0.70
C GLY A 50 18.45 -5.67 0.12
N ASP A 51 19.47 -6.31 0.69
CA ASP A 51 19.93 -7.63 0.25
C ASP A 51 19.22 -8.81 0.95
N SER A 52 18.26 -8.53 1.85
CA SER A 52 17.53 -9.55 2.58
C SER A 52 16.42 -10.17 1.72
N GLU A 53 16.54 -11.48 1.49
CA GLU A 53 15.51 -12.27 0.81
C GLU A 53 14.20 -12.33 1.62
N VAL A 54 14.29 -12.33 2.95
CA VAL A 54 13.13 -12.27 3.84
C VAL A 54 12.36 -10.96 3.65
N ALA A 55 13.07 -9.82 3.62
CA ALA A 55 12.43 -8.52 3.41
C ALA A 55 11.73 -8.45 2.05
N LYS A 56 12.38 -8.95 1.00
CA LYS A 56 11.79 -9.07 -0.34
C LYS A 56 10.49 -9.88 -0.35
N ASN A 57 10.47 -11.04 0.33
CA ASN A 57 9.29 -11.90 0.39
C ASN A 57 8.14 -11.25 1.18
N ILE A 58 8.44 -10.55 2.27
CA ILE A 58 7.45 -9.79 3.04
C ILE A 58 6.82 -8.69 2.17
N VAL A 59 7.62 -7.90 1.47
CA VAL A 59 7.12 -6.82 0.59
C VAL A 59 6.30 -7.39 -0.57
N SER A 60 6.73 -8.52 -1.13
CA SER A 60 5.96 -9.21 -2.19
C SER A 60 4.60 -9.70 -1.68
N GLY A 61 4.55 -10.26 -0.46
CA GLY A 61 3.31 -10.67 0.19
C GLY A 61 2.39 -9.47 0.51
N LEU A 62 2.96 -8.36 0.96
CA LEU A 62 2.22 -7.11 1.18
C LEU A 62 1.57 -6.61 -0.12
N VAL A 63 2.31 -6.60 -1.23
CA VAL A 63 1.79 -6.18 -2.54
C VAL A 63 0.68 -7.11 -3.00
N ALA A 64 0.85 -8.43 -2.87
CA ALA A 64 -0.19 -9.40 -3.19
C ALA A 64 -1.45 -9.18 -2.35
N GLY A 65 -1.30 -8.95 -1.03
CA GLY A 65 -2.41 -8.68 -0.13
C GLY A 65 -3.15 -7.38 -0.44
N LEU A 66 -2.42 -6.28 -0.65
CA LEU A 66 -3.00 -4.99 -1.06
C LEU A 66 -3.75 -5.11 -2.39
N THR A 67 -3.20 -5.86 -3.35
CA THR A 67 -3.84 -6.11 -4.64
C THR A 67 -5.12 -6.93 -4.49
N ALA A 68 -5.09 -7.99 -3.67
CA ALA A 68 -6.27 -8.82 -3.41
C ALA A 68 -7.42 -8.01 -2.77
N VAL A 69 -7.10 -7.19 -1.76
CA VAL A 69 -8.08 -6.31 -1.11
C VAL A 69 -8.59 -5.24 -2.07
N GLY A 70 -7.70 -4.60 -2.84
CA GLY A 70 -8.06 -3.60 -3.84
C GLY A 70 -8.97 -4.15 -4.94
N LEU A 71 -8.66 -5.35 -5.45
CA LEU A 71 -9.47 -6.02 -6.46
C LEU A 71 -10.87 -6.38 -5.91
N TRP A 72 -10.94 -7.00 -4.73
CA TRP A 72 -12.22 -7.37 -4.11
C TRP A 72 -13.09 -6.15 -3.80
N SER A 73 -12.53 -5.13 -3.15
CA SER A 73 -13.26 -3.90 -2.80
C SER A 73 -13.70 -3.13 -4.05
N GLY A 74 -12.85 -3.03 -5.07
CA GLY A 74 -13.20 -2.41 -6.34
C GLY A 74 -14.36 -3.10 -7.05
N THR A 75 -14.31 -4.43 -7.15
CA THR A 75 -15.41 -5.22 -7.75
C THR A 75 -16.70 -5.07 -6.95
N LYS A 76 -16.64 -5.21 -5.61
CA LYS A 76 -17.81 -5.08 -4.74
C LYS A 76 -18.48 -3.71 -4.89
N ASN A 77 -17.70 -2.62 -4.78
CA ASN A 77 -18.22 -1.26 -4.87
C ASN A 77 -18.83 -0.97 -6.24
N THR A 78 -18.26 -1.50 -7.32
CA THR A 78 -18.80 -1.36 -8.68
C THR A 78 -20.16 -2.06 -8.80
N ILE A 79 -20.29 -3.27 -8.26
CA ILE A 79 -21.55 -4.01 -8.27
C ILE A 79 -22.64 -3.28 -7.45
N GLU A 80 -22.28 -2.73 -6.29
CA GLU A 80 -23.21 -1.96 -5.45
C GLU A 80 -23.69 -0.70 -6.19
N ALA A 81 -22.79 0.06 -6.80
CA ALA A 81 -23.14 1.25 -7.58
C ALA A 81 -24.09 0.94 -8.75
N LEU A 82 -23.92 -0.19 -9.44
CA LEU A 82 -24.81 -0.63 -10.53
C LEU A 82 -26.19 -1.09 -10.03
N LYS A 83 -26.30 -1.55 -8.78
CA LYS A 83 -27.57 -1.95 -8.17
C LYS A 83 -28.37 -0.75 -7.69
N GLU A 84 -27.71 0.28 -7.15
CA GLU A 84 -28.36 1.50 -6.65
C GLU A 84 -28.75 2.47 -7.78
N GLY A 85 -28.07 2.40 -8.93
CA GLY A 85 -28.43 3.17 -10.13
C GLY A 85 -29.55 2.57 -10.99
N LYS A 86 -30.21 1.51 -10.53
CA LYS A 86 -31.42 0.90 -11.10
C LYS A 86 -32.62 1.16 -10.20
#